data_AF-A0A5B9WFC3-F1
#
_entry.id   AF-A0A5B9WFC3-F1
#
_cell.length_a   1.000
_cell.length_b   1.000
_cell.length_c   1.000
_cell.angle_alpha   90.00
_cell.angle_beta   90.00
_cell.angle_gamma   90.00
#
_symmetry.space_group_name_H-M   'P 1'
#
loop_
_entity.id
_entity.type
_entity.pdbx_description
1 polymer ?
#
loop_
_entity_poly.entity_id
_entity_poly.type
_entity_poly.pdbx_seq_one_letter_code
_entity_poly.pdbx_strand_id
1 'polypeptide(L)'
;MRPTSVRFTIGRLMAAVAVIAILLGWLGLWAALAFVGLSLVVIIPAAIAPPGHRLEAASWASSLQPAVVLFYLYATWATAWCVLGHPPRPALDDPKSISPIVDVPYDMFAFSLMLGSMICACTGLLLSAVCLVRRRSVGPLLTLPFAWLAGFLALASDPLGVLFWYFD
;
A
#
# COMPACT_ATOMS: atom_id res chain seq x y z
N MET A 1 35.38 -19.12 -19.79
CA MET A 1 34.84 -17.75 -19.93
C MET A 1 34.50 -17.22 -18.54
N ARG A 2 35.10 -16.10 -18.11
CA ARG A 2 34.78 -15.48 -16.81
C ARG A 2 33.55 -14.58 -17.01
N PRO A 3 32.50 -14.71 -16.19
CA PRO A 3 31.35 -13.80 -16.28
C PRO A 3 31.81 -12.39 -15.88
N THR A 4 31.73 -11.45 -16.83
CA THR A 4 31.91 -10.03 -16.57
C THR A 4 30.72 -9.53 -15.76
N SER A 5 30.91 -9.34 -14.46
CA SER A 5 29.90 -8.76 -13.59
C SER A 5 29.71 -7.28 -13.97
N VAL A 6 28.59 -6.97 -14.61
CA VAL A 6 28.19 -5.58 -14.88
C VAL A 6 27.91 -4.91 -13.53
N ARG A 7 28.77 -3.97 -13.12
CA ARG A 7 28.55 -3.16 -11.91
C ARG A 7 27.42 -2.15 -12.19
N PHE A 8 26.21 -2.49 -11.74
CA PHE A 8 25.12 -1.53 -11.70
C PHE A 8 25.43 -0.47 -10.63
N THR A 9 25.63 0.77 -11.06
CA THR A 9 25.70 1.92 -10.15
C THR A 9 24.29 2.31 -9.73
N ILE A 10 24.10 2.53 -8.42
CA ILE A 10 22.80 2.90 -7.81
C ILE A 10 22.13 4.06 -8.56
N GLY A 11 22.90 5.03 -9.07
CA GLY A 11 22.37 6.15 -9.86
C GLY A 11 21.66 5.73 -11.16
N ARG A 12 22.14 4.67 -11.85
CA ARG A 12 21.48 4.15 -13.06
C ARG A 12 20.18 3.43 -12.74
N LEU A 13 20.12 2.74 -11.59
CA LEU A 13 18.90 2.12 -11.11
C LEU A 13 17.85 3.21 -10.78
N MET A 14 18.24 4.26 -10.07
CA MET A 14 17.33 5.36 -9.72
C MET A 14 16.83 6.12 -10.95
N ALA A 15 17.71 6.38 -11.93
CA ALA A 15 17.31 7.02 -13.18
C ALA A 15 16.34 6.14 -14.00
N ALA A 16 16.56 4.82 -14.05
CA ALA A 16 15.65 3.90 -14.73
C ALA A 16 14.27 3.86 -14.03
N VAL A 17 14.24 3.82 -12.69
CA VAL A 17 13.00 3.87 -11.90
C VAL A 17 12.25 5.18 -12.15
N ALA A 18 12.95 6.31 -12.20
CA ALA A 18 12.33 7.62 -12.48
C ALA A 18 11.73 7.69 -13.90
N VAL A 19 12.45 7.22 -14.92
CA VAL A 19 11.94 7.19 -16.31
C VAL A 19 10.72 6.28 -16.45
N ILE A 20 10.76 5.11 -15.81
CA ILE A 20 9.64 4.16 -15.79
C ILE A 20 8.42 4.80 -15.10
N ALA A 21 8.60 5.46 -13.96
CA ALA A 21 7.53 6.16 -13.25
C ALA A 21 6.90 7.28 -14.10
N ILE A 22 7.72 8.07 -14.81
CA ILE A 22 7.23 9.14 -15.70
C ILE A 22 6.43 8.56 -16.87
N LEU A 23 6.95 7.53 -17.54
CA LEU A 23 6.27 6.89 -18.68
C LEU A 23 4.94 6.25 -18.26
N LEU A 24 4.91 5.60 -17.11
CA LEU A 24 3.70 4.98 -16.58
C LEU A 24 2.66 6.03 -16.18
N GLY A 25 3.11 7.18 -15.67
CA GLY A 25 2.21 8.29 -15.40
C GLY A 25 1.62 8.92 -16.64
N TRP A 26 2.40 9.02 -17.70
CA TRP A 26 1.95 9.57 -18.99
C TRP A 26 0.91 8.68 -19.68
N LEU A 27 0.97 7.37 -19.48
CA LEU A 27 0.04 6.39 -20.04
C LEU A 27 -1.25 6.22 -19.21
N GLY A 28 -1.41 6.94 -18.10
CA GLY A 28 -2.54 6.73 -17.17
C GLY A 28 -2.53 5.35 -16.51
N LEU A 29 -1.37 4.68 -16.47
CA LEU A 29 -1.21 3.33 -15.92
C LEU A 29 -1.02 3.33 -14.40
N TRP A 30 -1.23 4.46 -13.72
CA TRP A 30 -1.14 4.55 -12.25
C TRP A 30 -2.04 3.54 -11.55
N ALA A 31 -3.28 3.38 -12.04
CA ALA A 31 -4.20 2.37 -11.51
C ALA A 31 -3.66 0.94 -11.72
N ALA A 32 -3.05 0.67 -12.88
CA ALA A 32 -2.46 -0.64 -13.17
C ALA A 32 -1.23 -0.92 -12.29
N LEU A 33 -0.38 0.08 -12.04
CA LEU A 33 0.75 -0.07 -11.12
C LEU A 33 0.32 -0.24 -9.67
N ALA A 34 -0.67 0.54 -9.22
CA ALA A 34 -1.25 0.37 -7.89
C ALA A 34 -1.79 -1.06 -7.76
N PHE A 35 -2.51 -1.54 -8.78
CA PHE A 35 -3.03 -2.90 -8.81
C PHE A 35 -1.91 -3.96 -8.79
N VAL A 36 -0.85 -3.79 -9.59
CA VAL A 36 0.30 -4.71 -9.58
C VAL A 36 1.01 -4.67 -8.24
N GLY A 37 1.26 -3.49 -7.68
CA GLY A 37 1.89 -3.31 -6.37
C GLY A 37 1.10 -3.99 -5.26
N LEU A 38 -0.21 -3.75 -5.19
CA LEU A 38 -1.12 -4.39 -4.25
C LEU A 38 -1.17 -5.92 -4.46
N SER A 39 -1.16 -6.38 -5.72
CA SER A 39 -1.12 -7.81 -6.03
C SER A 39 0.20 -8.46 -5.59
N LEU A 40 1.32 -7.76 -5.76
CA LEU A 40 2.64 -8.25 -5.33
C LEU A 40 2.76 -8.37 -3.81
N VAL A 41 2.11 -7.49 -3.04
CA VAL A 41 2.04 -7.60 -1.57
C VAL A 41 1.44 -8.94 -1.14
N VAL A 42 0.52 -9.52 -1.92
CA VAL A 42 -0.06 -10.84 -1.63
C VAL A 42 0.72 -11.97 -2.30
N ILE A 43 1.13 -11.80 -3.56
CA ILE A 43 1.77 -12.84 -4.36
C ILE A 43 3.16 -13.19 -3.81
N ILE A 44 3.96 -12.19 -3.42
CA ILE A 44 5.35 -12.41 -2.98
C ILE A 44 5.39 -13.26 -1.68
N PRO A 45 4.69 -12.89 -0.59
CA PRO A 45 4.67 -13.71 0.62
C PRO A 45 4.13 -15.12 0.36
N ALA A 46 3.07 -15.24 -0.45
CA ALA A 46 2.49 -16.53 -0.81
C ALA A 46 3.45 -17.41 -1.63
N ALA A 47 4.23 -16.82 -2.53
CA ALA A 47 5.20 -17.52 -3.37
C ALA A 47 6.43 -18.01 -2.57
N ILE A 48 6.90 -17.21 -1.62
CA ILE A 48 8.04 -17.52 -0.75
C ILE A 48 7.65 -18.55 0.32
N ALA A 49 6.38 -18.58 0.74
CA ALA A 49 5.92 -19.51 1.75
C ALA A 49 6.05 -21.00 1.31
N PRO A 50 6.36 -21.91 2.26
CA PRO A 50 6.37 -23.36 2.00
C PRO A 50 5.05 -23.83 1.36
N PRO A 51 5.04 -24.89 0.52
CA PRO A 51 3.85 -25.34 -0.20
C PRO A 51 2.63 -25.58 0.71
N GLY A 52 2.88 -26.02 1.93
CA GLY A 52 1.89 -26.21 2.97
C GLY A 52 1.43 -24.94 3.69
N HIS A 53 1.93 -23.74 3.44
CA HIS A 53 1.55 -22.51 4.18
C HIS A 53 1.18 -21.35 3.26
N ARG A 54 1.19 -21.54 1.94
CA ARG A 54 0.93 -20.46 0.97
C ARG A 54 -0.43 -19.78 1.13
N LEU A 55 -1.48 -20.56 1.40
CA LEU A 55 -2.83 -20.02 1.62
C LEU A 55 -2.93 -19.17 2.88
N GLU A 56 -2.25 -19.60 3.96
CA GLU A 56 -2.19 -18.86 5.21
C GLU A 56 -1.39 -17.57 5.04
N ALA A 57 -0.22 -17.64 4.39
CA ALA A 57 0.59 -16.46 4.07
C ALA A 57 -0.18 -15.46 3.18
N ALA A 58 -0.93 -15.95 2.18
CA ALA A 58 -1.77 -15.10 1.33
C ALA A 58 -2.90 -14.41 2.13
N SER A 59 -3.55 -15.13 3.05
CA SER A 59 -4.57 -14.55 3.93
C SER A 59 -3.97 -13.49 4.86
N TRP A 60 -2.83 -13.79 5.49
CA TRP A 60 -2.09 -12.81 6.30
C TRP A 60 -1.69 -11.58 5.49
N ALA A 61 -1.16 -11.75 4.29
CA ALA A 61 -0.81 -10.63 3.42
C ALA A 61 -2.03 -9.77 3.06
N SER A 62 -3.19 -10.40 2.79
CA SER A 62 -4.44 -9.65 2.52
C SER A 62 -4.91 -8.82 3.71
N SER A 63 -4.59 -9.24 4.94
CA SER A 63 -4.92 -8.48 6.16
C SER A 63 -4.03 -7.25 6.39
N LEU A 64 -2.95 -7.06 5.62
CA LEU A 64 -2.07 -5.89 5.73
C LEU A 64 -2.63 -4.64 5.03
N GLN A 65 -3.74 -4.76 4.28
CA GLN A 65 -4.35 -3.64 3.56
C GLN A 65 -4.60 -2.38 4.40
N PRO A 66 -5.16 -2.45 5.62
CA PRO A 66 -5.30 -1.25 6.47
C PRO A 66 -3.95 -0.56 6.72
N ALA A 67 -2.86 -1.30 6.92
CA ALA A 67 -1.53 -0.70 7.09
C ALA A 67 -1.04 0.00 5.82
N VAL A 68 -1.34 -0.55 4.63
CA VAL A 68 -1.02 0.10 3.35
C VAL A 68 -1.79 1.42 3.18
N VAL A 69 -3.06 1.45 3.58
CA VAL A 69 -3.87 2.68 3.56
C VAL A 69 -3.26 3.74 4.49
N LEU A 70 -2.92 3.37 5.74
CA LEU A 70 -2.25 4.29 6.66
C LEU A 70 -0.92 4.79 6.09
N PHE A 71 -0.14 3.90 5.50
CA PHE A 71 1.14 4.25 4.91
C PHE A 71 0.98 5.35 3.86
N TYR A 72 0.03 5.22 2.92
CA TYR A 72 -0.17 6.25 1.89
C TYR A 72 -0.73 7.56 2.44
N LEU A 73 -1.60 7.49 3.46
CA LEU A 73 -2.10 8.68 4.15
C LEU A 73 -0.93 9.49 4.76
N TYR A 74 -0.09 8.82 5.55
CA TYR A 74 1.06 9.46 6.19
C TYR A 74 2.17 9.83 5.21
N ALA A 75 2.34 9.07 4.12
CA ALA A 75 3.26 9.45 3.05
C ALA A 75 2.81 10.73 2.34
N THR A 76 1.50 10.91 2.12
CA THR A 76 0.94 12.16 1.58
C THR A 76 1.28 13.34 2.49
N TRP A 77 0.99 13.21 3.78
CA TRP A 77 1.28 14.24 4.77
C TRP A 77 2.77 14.56 4.91
N ALA A 78 3.62 13.53 4.97
CA ALA A 78 5.07 13.72 5.07
C ALA A 78 5.64 14.38 3.80
N THR A 79 5.14 14.02 2.63
CA THR A 79 5.55 14.65 1.36
C THR A 79 5.11 16.12 1.32
N ALA A 80 3.88 16.41 1.75
CA ALA A 80 3.39 17.78 1.87
C ALA A 80 4.25 18.61 2.84
N TRP A 81 4.59 18.06 4.02
CA TRP A 81 5.48 18.72 4.97
C TRP A 81 6.85 19.04 4.33
N CYS A 82 7.46 18.08 3.64
CA CYS A 82 8.74 18.28 2.97
C CYS A 82 8.68 19.39 1.90
N VAL A 83 7.56 19.49 1.16
CA VAL A 83 7.39 20.51 0.10
C VAL A 83 7.11 21.89 0.68
N LEU A 84 6.26 21.99 1.71
CA LEU A 84 5.88 23.25 2.34
C LEU A 84 6.99 23.82 3.24
N GLY A 85 7.87 22.96 3.78
CA GLY A 85 8.86 23.33 4.79
C GLY A 85 8.29 23.53 6.19
N HIS A 86 6.99 23.30 6.39
CA HIS A 86 6.30 23.30 7.68
C HIS A 86 5.20 22.22 7.68
N PRO A 87 4.73 21.79 8.87
CA PRO A 87 3.61 20.86 8.95
C PRO A 87 2.37 21.42 8.21
N PRO A 88 1.67 20.59 7.39
CA PRO A 88 0.46 21.02 6.70
C PRO A 88 -0.60 21.52 7.69
N ARG A 89 -1.23 22.66 7.36
CA ARG A 89 -2.27 23.28 8.17
C ARG A 89 -3.64 22.89 7.64
N PRO A 90 -4.56 22.42 8.49
CA PRO A 90 -5.95 22.24 8.10
C PRO A 90 -6.54 23.53 7.51
N ALA A 91 -7.45 23.39 6.53
CA ALA A 91 -8.17 24.41 5.77
C ALA A 91 -7.34 25.37 4.90
N LEU A 92 -6.01 25.39 5.04
CA LEU A 92 -5.12 26.29 4.31
C LEU A 92 -4.31 25.58 3.24
N ASP A 93 -3.82 24.37 3.54
CA ASP A 93 -2.90 23.63 2.67
C ASP A 93 -3.62 22.41 2.06
N ASP A 94 -4.49 22.60 1.05
CA ASP A 94 -5.21 21.50 0.38
C ASP A 94 -4.20 20.56 -0.33
N PRO A 95 -4.14 19.26 0.02
CA PRO A 95 -3.20 18.31 -0.56
C PRO A 95 -3.22 18.28 -2.10
N LYS A 96 -4.37 18.55 -2.74
CA LYS A 96 -4.53 18.56 -4.20
C LYS A 96 -3.88 19.75 -4.89
N SER A 97 -3.49 20.77 -4.13
CA SER A 97 -2.98 22.04 -4.65
C SER A 97 -1.51 22.30 -4.34
N ILE A 98 -0.88 21.46 -3.52
CA ILE A 98 0.49 21.68 -3.02
C ILE A 98 1.53 21.47 -4.13
N SER A 99 1.58 20.28 -4.72
CA SER A 99 2.59 19.92 -5.71
C SER A 99 2.30 18.57 -6.37
N PRO A 100 2.67 18.37 -7.66
CA PRO A 100 2.53 17.08 -8.34
C PRO A 100 3.20 15.89 -7.64
N ILE A 101 4.19 16.12 -6.78
CA ILE A 101 4.83 15.04 -6.00
C ILE A 101 3.94 14.53 -4.86
N VAL A 102 3.05 15.38 -4.33
CA VAL A 102 2.07 15.04 -3.27
C VAL A 102 0.88 14.27 -3.87
N ASP A 103 0.54 14.54 -5.13
CA ASP A 103 -0.55 13.87 -5.85
C ASP A 103 -0.35 12.34 -5.93
N VAL A 104 0.91 11.88 -6.03
CA VAL A 104 1.22 10.45 -6.16
C VAL A 104 0.75 9.65 -4.93
N PRO A 105 1.25 9.90 -3.69
CA PRO A 105 0.75 9.18 -2.52
C PRO A 105 -0.73 9.47 -2.21
N TYR A 106 -1.23 10.66 -2.57
CA TYR A 106 -2.64 11.03 -2.42
C TYR A 106 -3.55 10.11 -3.27
N ASP A 107 -3.24 9.98 -4.56
CA ASP A 107 -3.99 9.09 -5.45
C ASP A 107 -3.86 7.63 -5.02
N MET A 108 -2.65 7.21 -4.60
CA MET A 108 -2.43 5.85 -4.10
C MET A 108 -3.24 5.54 -2.84
N PHE A 109 -3.43 6.51 -1.95
CA PHE A 109 -4.33 6.38 -0.81
C PHE A 109 -5.76 6.14 -1.29
N ALA A 110 -6.28 6.99 -2.19
CA ALA A 110 -7.64 6.86 -2.70
C ALA A 110 -7.87 5.51 -3.40
N PHE A 111 -6.94 5.09 -4.27
CA PHE A 111 -7.00 3.78 -4.93
C PHE A 111 -6.93 2.61 -3.95
N SER A 112 -6.04 2.68 -2.96
CA SER A 112 -5.90 1.64 -1.94
C SER A 112 -7.14 1.54 -1.04
N LEU A 113 -7.75 2.68 -0.71
CA LEU A 113 -8.94 2.74 0.12
C LEU A 113 -10.18 2.25 -0.64
N MET A 114 -10.37 2.61 -1.91
CA MET A 114 -11.58 2.22 -2.66
C MET A 114 -11.47 0.82 -3.28
N LEU A 115 -10.45 0.58 -4.10
CA LEU A 115 -10.30 -0.68 -4.84
C LEU A 115 -9.55 -1.72 -4.02
N GLY A 116 -8.44 -1.30 -3.40
CA GLY A 116 -7.59 -2.19 -2.62
C GLY A 116 -8.32 -2.83 -1.44
N SER A 117 -9.07 -2.03 -0.66
CA SER A 117 -9.84 -2.53 0.48
C SER A 117 -10.86 -3.59 0.09
N MET A 118 -11.63 -3.35 -0.98
CA MET A 118 -12.65 -4.28 -1.47
C MET A 118 -12.01 -5.59 -1.96
N ILE A 119 -10.96 -5.50 -2.76
CA ILE A 119 -10.24 -6.67 -3.29
C ILE A 119 -9.63 -7.48 -2.14
N CYS A 120 -8.94 -6.84 -1.21
CA CYS A 120 -8.31 -7.51 -0.07
C CYS A 120 -9.34 -8.11 0.89
N ALA A 121 -10.48 -7.45 1.12
CA ALA A 121 -11.56 -8.01 1.92
C ALA A 121 -12.15 -9.26 1.26
N CYS A 122 -12.53 -9.19 -0.02
CA CYS A 122 -13.09 -10.33 -0.75
C CYS A 122 -12.11 -11.51 -0.84
N THR A 123 -10.85 -11.24 -1.22
CA THR A 123 -9.82 -12.29 -1.33
C THR A 123 -9.44 -12.86 0.03
N GLY A 124 -9.28 -12.02 1.05
CA GLY A 124 -8.97 -12.45 2.41
C GLY A 124 -10.08 -13.32 3.01
N LEU A 125 -11.35 -12.90 2.89
CA LEU A 125 -12.49 -13.70 3.34
C LEU A 125 -12.58 -15.05 2.60
N LEU A 126 -12.38 -15.06 1.28
CA LEU A 126 -12.37 -16.28 0.49
C LEU A 126 -11.24 -17.23 0.93
N LEU A 127 -10.01 -16.71 1.08
CA LEU A 127 -8.85 -17.49 1.51
C LEU A 127 -9.04 -18.04 2.93
N SER A 128 -9.59 -17.23 3.84
CA SER A 128 -9.87 -17.65 5.21
C SER A 128 -10.97 -18.70 5.28
N ALA A 129 -12.03 -18.59 4.46
CA ALA A 129 -13.05 -19.62 4.35
C ALA A 129 -12.47 -20.94 3.80
N VAL A 130 -11.61 -20.88 2.78
CA VAL A 130 -10.92 -22.06 2.25
C VAL A 130 -10.01 -22.68 3.31
N CYS A 131 -9.29 -21.87 4.10
CA CYS A 131 -8.46 -22.37 5.20
C CYS A 131 -9.28 -23.04 6.30
N LEU A 132 -10.44 -22.46 6.65
CA LEU A 132 -11.36 -23.03 7.63
C LEU A 132 -11.90 -24.39 7.16
N VAL A 133 -12.38 -24.47 5.91
CA VAL A 133 -12.96 -25.71 5.36
C VAL A 133 -11.90 -26.80 5.19
N ARG A 134 -10.72 -26.47 4.65
CA ARG A 134 -9.69 -27.47 4.31
C ARG A 134 -8.80 -27.86 5.48
N ARG A 135 -8.57 -26.97 6.43
CA ARG A 135 -7.58 -27.16 7.51
C ARG A 135 -8.15 -27.00 8.90
N ARG A 136 -9.41 -26.57 9.02
CA ARG A 136 -10.04 -26.20 10.30
C ARG A 136 -9.23 -25.18 11.10
N SER A 137 -8.45 -24.35 10.39
CA SER A 137 -7.72 -23.24 11.02
C SER A 137 -8.62 -22.01 11.06
N VAL A 138 -8.85 -21.50 12.27
CA VAL A 138 -9.62 -20.27 12.52
C VAL A 138 -8.74 -19.02 12.52
N GLY A 139 -7.42 -19.16 12.61
CA GLY A 139 -6.48 -18.02 12.70
C GLY A 139 -6.70 -17.00 11.58
N PRO A 140 -6.63 -17.40 10.29
CA PRO A 140 -6.88 -16.52 9.15
C PRO A 140 -8.23 -15.80 9.15
N LEU A 141 -9.26 -16.38 9.80
CA LEU A 141 -10.58 -15.75 9.88
C LEU A 141 -10.57 -14.52 10.78
N LEU A 142 -9.73 -14.55 11.82
CA LEU A 142 -9.63 -13.50 12.83
C LEU A 142 -8.65 -12.40 12.40
N THR A 143 -7.61 -12.72 11.64
CA THR A 143 -6.57 -11.75 11.26
C THR A 143 -7.12 -10.53 10.54
N LEU A 144 -8.00 -10.73 9.55
CA LEU A 144 -8.57 -9.65 8.76
C LEU A 144 -9.37 -8.63 9.59
N PRO A 145 -10.41 -9.02 10.37
CA PRO A 145 -11.15 -8.04 11.17
C PRO A 145 -10.29 -7.38 12.26
N PHE A 146 -9.36 -8.11 12.89
CA PHE A 146 -8.47 -7.51 13.88
C PHE A 146 -7.48 -6.51 13.26
N ALA A 147 -6.97 -6.77 12.06
CA ALA A 147 -6.10 -5.82 11.37
C ALA A 147 -6.85 -4.54 10.99
N TRP A 148 -8.09 -4.65 10.52
CA TRP A 148 -8.93 -3.47 10.24
C TRP A 148 -9.31 -2.71 11.50
N LEU A 149 -9.65 -3.40 12.59
CA LEU A 149 -9.91 -2.77 13.88
C LEU A 149 -8.67 -2.02 14.38
N ALA A 150 -7.48 -2.62 14.28
CA ALA A 150 -6.23 -1.96 14.64
C ALA A 150 -5.96 -0.73 13.77
N GLY A 151 -6.20 -0.81 12.46
CA GLY A 151 -6.08 0.34 11.56
C GLY A 151 -7.06 1.46 11.89
N PHE A 152 -8.31 1.12 12.21
CA PHE A 152 -9.32 2.08 12.65
C PHE A 152 -8.91 2.76 13.96
N LEU A 153 -8.46 1.99 14.96
CA LEU A 153 -8.02 2.54 16.24
C LEU A 153 -6.81 3.47 16.06
N ALA A 154 -5.86 3.09 15.19
CA ALA A 154 -4.73 3.94 14.85
C ALA A 154 -5.17 5.29 14.26
N LEU A 155 -6.14 5.28 13.34
CA LEU A 155 -6.73 6.51 12.77
C LEU A 155 -7.50 7.32 13.81
N ALA A 156 -8.30 6.66 14.65
CA ALA A 156 -9.08 7.34 15.69
C ALA A 156 -8.16 8.01 16.73
N SER A 157 -6.97 7.44 16.95
CA SER A 157 -5.95 7.98 17.84
C SER A 157 -4.97 8.95 17.18
N ASP A 158 -5.18 9.34 15.91
CA ASP A 158 -4.24 10.13 15.11
C ASP A 158 -3.82 11.42 15.84
N PRO A 159 -2.61 11.48 16.41
CA PRO A 159 -2.19 12.60 17.25
C PRO A 159 -1.79 13.82 16.41
N LEU A 160 -1.55 13.64 15.12
CA LEU A 160 -1.08 14.69 14.21
C LEU A 160 -2.24 15.32 13.43
N GLY A 161 -3.46 14.77 13.54
CA GLY A 161 -4.62 15.26 12.80
C GLY A 161 -4.46 15.12 11.28
N VAL A 162 -3.65 14.17 10.82
CA VAL A 162 -3.39 13.90 9.40
C VAL A 162 -4.69 13.55 8.69
N LEU A 163 -5.52 12.70 9.29
CA LEU A 163 -6.80 12.31 8.72
C LEU A 163 -7.72 13.52 8.54
N PHE A 164 -7.75 14.40 9.54
CA PHE A 164 -8.56 15.62 9.49
C PHE A 164 -8.08 16.54 8.37
N TRP A 165 -6.78 16.82 8.30
CA TRP A 165 -6.18 17.61 7.22
C TRP A 165 -6.42 17.03 5.82
N TYR A 166 -6.37 15.70 5.67
CA TYR A 166 -6.56 15.06 4.36
C TYR A 166 -7.98 15.22 3.80
N PHE A 167 -8.98 15.27 4.69
CA PHE A 167 -10.41 15.31 4.32
C PHE A 167 -11.04 16.71 4.36
N ASP A 168 -10.29 17.71 4.81
CA ASP A 168 -10.68 19.13 4.81
C ASP A 168 -10.54 19.75 3.41
#